data_AF-A0AAN9C8Y7-F1
#
_entry.id   AF-A0AAN9C8Y7-F1
#
_cell.length_a   1.000
_cell.length_b   1.000
_cell.length_c   1.000
_cell.angle_alpha   90.00
_cell.angle_beta   90.00
_cell.angle_gamma   90.00
#
_symmetry.space_group_name_H-M   'P 1'
#
loop_
_entity.id
_entity.type
_entity.pdbx_description
1 polymer ?
#
loop_
_entity_poly.entity_id
_entity_poly.type
_entity_poly.pdbx_seq_one_letter_code
_entity_poly.pdbx_strand_id
1 'polypeptide(L)'
;MLRVKMPVTACTLLLLVSVSSYAQQTTTWAPSSQIKCRTNDDCNDLQSVCCSITAALGKRQLTVGQGFYPYVHYCLPYKTTDNPWCDLRLQFSPLTPNYKGLCPCGPGLKCTPTTELDPKYYPRERYGKCTPT
;
A
#
# COMPACT_ATOMS: atom_id res chain seq x y z
N MET A 1 -63.79 59.45 -13.66
CA MET A 1 -62.51 59.78 -14.32
C MET A 1 -61.66 58.51 -14.35
N LEU A 2 -61.52 57.89 -15.52
CA LEU A 2 -60.67 56.72 -15.74
C LEU A 2 -59.20 57.16 -15.93
N ARG A 3 -58.28 56.51 -15.21
CA ARG A 3 -56.84 56.43 -15.53
C ARG A 3 -56.54 54.94 -15.78
N VAL A 4 -56.39 54.50 -17.04
CA VAL A 4 -55.16 54.37 -17.85
C VAL A 4 -54.23 53.22 -17.38
N LYS A 5 -54.11 52.20 -18.27
CA LYS A 5 -52.94 51.38 -18.73
C LYS A 5 -51.74 51.20 -17.77
N MET A 6 -50.99 50.10 -17.71
CA MET A 6 -50.81 48.81 -18.41
C MET A 6 -49.75 48.02 -17.57
N PRO A 7 -49.44 46.74 -17.88
CA PRO A 7 -48.70 45.84 -16.99
C PRO A 7 -47.20 46.13 -16.97
N VAL A 8 -46.55 45.95 -15.82
CA VAL A 8 -45.08 45.92 -15.73
C VAL A 8 -44.65 44.49 -15.44
N THR A 9 -44.35 43.79 -16.51
CA THR A 9 -43.46 42.63 -16.55
C THR A 9 -42.04 43.16 -16.32
N ALA A 10 -41.32 42.67 -15.32
CA ALA A 10 -39.85 42.68 -15.34
C ALA A 10 -39.24 41.82 -14.23
N CYS A 11 -38.64 40.72 -14.69
CA CYS A 11 -37.34 40.19 -14.26
C CYS A 11 -37.11 39.93 -12.77
N THR A 12 -37.47 38.73 -12.33
CA THR A 12 -36.80 38.05 -11.22
C THR A 12 -35.34 37.82 -11.61
N LEU A 13 -34.43 38.65 -11.08
CA LEU A 13 -32.99 38.49 -11.23
C LEU A 13 -32.52 37.37 -10.28
N LEU A 14 -32.45 36.14 -10.78
CA LEU A 14 -31.83 35.02 -10.06
C LEU A 14 -30.31 35.21 -10.06
N LEU A 15 -29.78 35.73 -8.95
CA LEU A 15 -28.35 35.72 -8.64
C LEU A 15 -27.90 34.27 -8.41
N LEU A 16 -27.41 33.63 -9.47
CA LEU A 16 -26.65 32.39 -9.39
C LEU A 16 -25.31 32.70 -8.74
N VAL A 17 -25.23 32.52 -7.42
CA VAL A 17 -23.95 32.47 -6.70
C VAL A 17 -23.29 31.14 -7.09
N SER A 18 -22.43 31.18 -8.10
CA SER A 18 -21.56 30.06 -8.44
C SER A 18 -20.55 29.89 -7.32
N VAL A 19 -20.87 29.03 -6.36
CA VAL A 19 -19.89 28.49 -5.42
C VAL A 19 -18.97 27.62 -6.24
N SER A 20 -17.82 28.18 -6.64
CA SER A 20 -16.71 27.44 -7.24
C SER A 20 -16.23 26.43 -6.21
N SER A 21 -16.90 25.27 -6.20
CA SER A 21 -16.41 24.08 -5.53
C SER A 21 -15.17 23.69 -6.33
N TYR A 22 -14.00 24.13 -5.86
CA TYR A 22 -12.75 23.50 -6.24
C TYR A 22 -12.86 22.06 -5.74
N ALA A 23 -13.43 21.20 -6.58
CA ALA A 23 -13.28 19.78 -6.46
C ALA A 23 -11.77 19.57 -6.55
N GLN A 24 -11.14 19.42 -5.39
CA GLN A 24 -9.81 18.85 -5.31
C GLN A 24 -9.93 17.55 -6.10
N GLN A 25 -9.30 17.51 -7.28
CA GLN A 25 -8.97 16.28 -7.94
C GLN A 25 -8.04 15.55 -6.98
N THR A 26 -8.63 14.86 -6.01
CA THR A 26 -8.02 13.67 -5.47
C THR A 26 -7.97 12.75 -6.67
N THR A 27 -6.83 12.77 -7.35
CA THR A 27 -6.46 11.69 -8.25
C THR A 27 -6.49 10.45 -7.38
N THR A 28 -7.66 9.80 -7.37
CA THR A 28 -7.88 8.54 -6.69
C THR A 28 -7.01 7.58 -7.46
N TRP A 29 -5.78 7.42 -6.96
CA TRP A 29 -4.86 6.45 -7.50
C TRP A 29 -5.57 5.10 -7.39
N ALA A 30 -5.96 4.56 -8.54
CA ALA A 30 -6.53 3.23 -8.65
C ALA A 30 -5.42 2.36 -9.26
N PRO A 31 -4.90 1.36 -8.56
CA PRO A 31 -3.86 0.51 -9.13
C PRO A 31 -4.42 -0.24 -10.34
N SER A 32 -3.75 -0.11 -11.50
CA SER A 32 -4.12 -0.80 -12.74
C SER A 32 -3.84 -2.31 -12.71
N SER A 33 -3.40 -2.84 -11.57
CA SER A 33 -3.28 -4.25 -11.26
C SER A 33 -3.30 -4.37 -9.74
N GLN A 34 -4.08 -5.28 -9.18
CA GLN A 34 -4.18 -5.61 -7.73
C GLN A 34 -2.83 -6.05 -7.10
N ILE A 35 -1.76 -5.97 -7.88
CA ILE A 35 -0.41 -6.34 -7.54
C ILE A 35 0.30 -5.13 -6.91
N LYS A 36 0.00 -3.87 -7.30
CA LYS A 36 0.71 -2.67 -6.80
C LYS A 36 0.02 -2.06 -5.58
N CYS A 37 0.80 -1.63 -4.59
CA CYS A 37 0.31 -0.98 -3.36
C CYS A 37 1.12 0.28 -3.02
N ARG A 38 0.69 1.08 -2.03
CA ARG A 38 1.49 2.10 -1.35
C ARG A 38 1.52 1.81 0.14
N THR A 39 0.38 1.44 0.71
CA THR A 39 0.22 0.96 2.09
C THR A 39 -0.47 -0.39 2.11
N ASN A 40 -0.51 -1.04 3.28
CA ASN A 40 -1.22 -2.31 3.47
C ASN A 40 -2.70 -2.15 3.09
N ASP A 41 -3.33 -1.01 3.38
CA ASP A 41 -4.75 -0.76 3.09
C ASP A 41 -5.12 -0.83 1.60
N ASP A 42 -4.12 -0.70 0.71
CA ASP A 42 -4.32 -0.90 -0.73
C ASP A 42 -4.44 -2.38 -1.13
N CYS A 43 -4.19 -3.31 -0.20
CA CYS A 43 -4.25 -4.75 -0.42
C CYS A 43 -5.59 -5.33 0.01
N ASN A 44 -6.14 -6.23 -0.80
CA ASN A 44 -7.50 -6.77 -0.61
C ASN A 44 -7.70 -7.65 0.63
N ASP A 45 -6.63 -8.20 1.22
CA ASP A 45 -6.70 -9.09 2.38
C ASP A 45 -5.58 -8.81 3.37
N LEU A 46 -5.85 -7.91 4.33
CA LEU A 46 -4.89 -7.52 5.36
C LEU A 46 -4.48 -8.66 6.31
N GLN A 47 -5.19 -9.79 6.30
CA GLN A 47 -4.84 -10.94 7.14
C GLN A 47 -3.80 -11.83 6.47
N SER A 48 -3.75 -11.85 5.12
CA SER A 48 -2.86 -12.76 4.38
C SER A 48 -1.77 -12.05 3.58
N VAL A 49 -1.93 -10.76 3.25
CA VAL A 49 -0.95 -10.01 2.46
C VAL A 49 -0.50 -8.71 3.10
N CYS A 50 0.70 -8.27 2.72
CA CYS A 50 1.29 -6.99 3.12
C CYS A 50 1.76 -6.20 1.91
N CYS A 51 1.83 -4.89 2.05
CA CYS A 51 2.49 -4.05 1.06
C CYS A 51 4.02 -4.11 1.24
N SER A 52 4.69 -4.78 0.30
CA SER A 52 6.13 -5.03 0.27
C SER A 52 6.82 -4.12 -0.74
N ILE A 53 7.89 -3.45 -0.32
CA ILE A 53 8.76 -2.62 -1.13
C ILE A 53 9.99 -3.45 -1.51
N THR A 54 9.95 -4.08 -2.68
CA THR A 54 10.96 -5.05 -3.12
C THR A 54 11.49 -4.72 -4.51
N ALA A 55 12.60 -5.34 -4.90
CA ALA A 55 13.01 -5.31 -6.31
C ALA A 55 11.91 -5.96 -7.16
N ALA A 56 11.75 -5.49 -8.41
CA ALA A 56 10.77 -6.07 -9.33
C ALA A 56 10.91 -7.61 -9.40
N LEU A 57 9.78 -8.32 -9.28
CA LEU A 57 9.75 -9.79 -9.27
C LEU A 57 10.48 -10.35 -10.50
N GLY A 58 11.36 -11.34 -10.28
CA GLY A 58 12.16 -11.96 -11.34
C GLY A 58 13.51 -11.29 -11.64
N LYS A 59 13.87 -10.21 -10.94
CA LYS A 59 15.20 -9.57 -11.05
C LYS A 59 16.00 -9.77 -9.75
N ARG A 60 16.97 -10.70 -9.77
CA ARG A 60 18.04 -10.79 -8.77
C ARG A 60 19.12 -9.78 -9.17
N GLN A 61 19.34 -8.78 -8.33
CA GLN A 61 20.34 -7.69 -8.42
C GLN A 61 20.03 -6.46 -9.29
N LEU A 62 20.36 -5.34 -8.62
CA LEU A 62 20.52 -3.98 -9.11
C LEU A 62 21.77 -3.91 -10.00
N THR A 63 21.60 -3.71 -11.30
CA THR A 63 22.72 -3.30 -12.17
C THR A 63 23.01 -1.82 -11.92
N VAL A 64 24.03 -1.54 -11.10
CA VAL A 64 24.58 -0.19 -10.93
C VAL A 64 25.40 0.10 -12.19
N GLY A 65 24.85 0.92 -13.08
CA GLY A 65 25.54 1.33 -14.31
C GLY A 65 24.69 2.14 -15.29
N GLN A 66 23.39 1.87 -15.40
CA GLN A 66 22.54 2.54 -16.41
C GLN A 66 21.08 2.80 -16.00
N GLY A 67 20.77 2.84 -14.70
CA GLY A 67 19.45 3.26 -14.22
C GLY A 67 19.01 2.55 -12.96
N PHE A 68 18.45 3.29 -12.02
CA PHE A 68 17.81 2.78 -10.82
C PHE A 68 16.73 1.75 -11.20
N TYR A 69 16.82 0.51 -10.72
CA TYR A 69 15.63 -0.34 -10.70
C TYR A 69 14.69 0.28 -9.67
N PRO A 70 13.47 0.70 -10.05
CA PRO A 70 12.54 1.25 -9.06
C PRO A 70 12.21 0.11 -8.10
N TYR A 71 12.44 0.32 -6.81
CA TYR A 71 11.77 -0.48 -5.80
C TYR A 71 10.27 -0.44 -6.10
N VAL A 72 9.68 -1.61 -6.30
CA VAL A 72 8.27 -1.73 -6.63
C VAL A 72 7.53 -2.14 -5.38
N HIS A 73 6.38 -1.53 -5.20
CA HIS A 73 5.49 -1.84 -4.10
C HIS A 73 4.50 -2.91 -4.56
N TYR A 74 4.52 -4.07 -3.92
CA TYR A 74 3.63 -5.18 -4.23
C TYR A 74 2.87 -5.70 -3.02
N CYS A 75 1.60 -6.04 -3.20
CA CYS A 75 0.87 -6.86 -2.23
C CYS A 75 1.42 -8.29 -2.30
N LEU A 76 2.20 -8.70 -1.30
CA LEU A 76 2.82 -10.02 -1.22
C LEU A 76 2.29 -10.78 0.00
N PRO A 77 2.26 -12.12 -0.02
CA PRO A 77 1.81 -12.90 1.12
C PRO A 77 2.74 -12.73 2.32
N TYR A 78 2.14 -12.67 3.51
CA TYR A 78 2.88 -12.87 4.76
C TYR A 78 3.52 -14.26 4.79
N LYS A 79 4.59 -14.39 5.58
CA LYS A 79 5.23 -15.68 5.83
C LYS A 79 4.42 -16.48 6.85
N THR A 80 4.19 -17.75 6.55
CA THR A 80 3.60 -18.75 7.43
C THR A 80 4.69 -19.58 8.11
N THR A 81 4.30 -20.53 8.97
CA THR A 81 5.20 -21.50 9.61
C THR A 81 5.98 -22.34 8.60
N ASP A 82 5.42 -22.56 7.41
CA ASP A 82 6.00 -23.42 6.37
C ASP A 82 7.04 -22.70 5.52
N ASN A 83 7.13 -21.36 5.61
CA ASN A 83 8.12 -20.61 4.88
C ASN A 83 9.55 -21.06 5.27
N PRO A 84 10.48 -21.09 4.30
CA PRO A 84 11.82 -21.61 4.55
C PRO A 84 12.58 -20.75 5.57
N TRP A 85 12.34 -19.45 5.61
CA TRP A 85 13.02 -18.53 6.51
C TRP A 85 12.22 -17.23 6.69
N CYS A 86 12.51 -16.49 7.75
CA CYS A 86 12.07 -15.11 7.99
C CYS A 86 13.26 -14.24 8.47
N ASP A 87 13.16 -12.91 8.38
CA ASP A 87 14.20 -11.99 8.88
C ASP A 87 13.86 -11.58 10.32
N LEU A 88 14.77 -11.81 11.26
CA LEU A 88 14.58 -11.56 12.70
C LEU A 88 14.34 -10.09 13.01
N ARG A 89 14.80 -9.17 12.14
CA ARG A 89 14.63 -7.72 12.29
C ARG A 89 13.32 -7.21 11.69
N LEU A 90 12.58 -8.06 10.97
CA LEU A 90 11.33 -7.70 10.32
C LEU A 90 10.17 -8.47 10.95
N GLN A 91 9.49 -7.82 11.88
CA GLN A 91 8.34 -8.37 12.59
C GLN A 91 7.05 -7.73 12.12
N PHE A 92 5.95 -8.49 12.18
CA PHE A 92 4.62 -7.94 11.93
C PHE A 92 4.29 -6.85 12.96
N SER A 93 3.71 -5.77 12.47
CA SER A 93 3.10 -4.73 13.28
C SER A 93 1.88 -4.19 12.54
N PRO A 94 0.72 -4.06 13.21
CA PRO A 94 -0.48 -3.48 12.60
C PRO A 94 -0.32 -1.98 12.31
N LEU A 95 0.68 -1.32 12.90
CA LEU A 95 0.95 0.10 12.72
C LEU A 95 1.92 0.39 11.56
N THR A 96 2.55 -0.65 11.01
CA THR A 96 3.52 -0.49 9.92
C THR A 96 2.78 -0.34 8.59
N PRO A 97 2.87 0.80 7.89
CA PRO A 97 2.07 1.04 6.68
C PRO A 97 2.52 0.20 5.49
N ASN A 98 3.79 -0.19 5.44
CA ASN A 98 4.38 -1.07 4.42
C ASN A 98 5.74 -1.60 4.91
N TYR A 99 6.27 -2.63 4.25
CA TYR A 99 7.50 -3.31 4.65
C TYR A 99 8.58 -3.18 3.58
N LYS A 100 9.81 -2.85 3.97
CA LYS A 100 10.97 -2.88 3.07
C LYS A 100 11.48 -4.31 2.91
N GLY A 101 11.65 -4.76 1.67
CA GLY A 101 11.90 -6.17 1.36
C GLY A 101 10.61 -7.00 1.38
N LEU A 102 10.75 -8.33 1.47
CA LEU A 102 9.60 -9.26 1.54
C LEU A 102 8.80 -9.07 2.83
N CYS A 103 7.54 -9.51 2.84
CA CYS A 103 6.68 -9.46 4.02
C CYS A 103 7.26 -10.25 5.23
N PRO A 104 6.96 -9.82 6.47
CA PRO A 104 7.32 -10.54 7.70
C PRO A 104 6.50 -11.84 7.86
N CYS A 105 6.70 -12.54 8.98
CA CYS A 105 5.71 -13.50 9.46
C CYS A 105 4.34 -12.83 9.65
N GLY A 106 3.25 -13.55 9.38
CA GLY A 106 1.90 -12.99 9.44
C GLY A 106 1.39 -12.70 10.86
N PRO A 107 0.16 -12.15 10.99
CA PRO A 107 -0.49 -11.95 12.27
C PRO A 107 -0.49 -13.22 13.14
N GLY A 108 -0.16 -13.08 14.42
CA GLY A 108 -0.07 -14.22 15.36
C GLY A 108 1.18 -15.10 15.21
N LEU A 109 2.11 -14.73 14.33
CA LEU A 109 3.41 -15.37 14.16
C LEU A 109 4.55 -14.39 14.44
N LYS A 110 5.68 -14.91 14.90
CA LYS A 110 6.91 -14.15 15.11
C LYS A 110 8.08 -14.85 14.46
N CYS A 111 8.99 -14.07 13.90
CA CYS A 111 10.25 -14.63 13.42
C CYS A 111 11.16 -14.88 14.62
N THR A 112 11.49 -16.15 14.88
CA THR A 112 12.33 -16.57 16.00
C THR A 112 13.61 -17.26 15.52
N PRO A 113 14.73 -17.14 16.27
CA PRO A 113 15.96 -17.84 15.95
C PRO A 113 15.72 -19.35 15.80
N THR A 114 16.43 -19.98 14.87
CA THR A 114 16.31 -21.42 14.61
C THR A 114 17.67 -22.06 14.34
N THR A 115 17.75 -23.37 14.55
CA THR A 115 18.89 -24.21 14.18
C THR A 115 18.67 -25.02 12.91
N GLU A 116 17.49 -24.98 12.31
CA GLU A 116 17.12 -25.75 11.13
C GLU A 116 17.72 -25.23 9.82
N LEU A 117 18.11 -23.94 9.79
CA LEU A 117 18.67 -23.31 8.60
C LEU A 117 20.17 -23.47 8.53
N ASP A 118 20.69 -23.68 7.32
CA ASP A 118 22.12 -23.68 7.06
C ASP A 118 22.69 -22.27 7.31
N PRO A 119 23.58 -22.10 8.33
CA PRO A 119 24.13 -20.80 8.69
C PRO A 119 24.99 -20.17 7.60
N LYS A 120 25.48 -20.94 6.62
CA LYS A 120 26.24 -20.42 5.46
C LYS A 120 25.39 -19.52 4.58
N TYR A 121 24.12 -19.87 4.39
CA TYR A 121 23.17 -19.13 3.53
C TYR A 121 22.23 -18.24 4.35
N TYR A 122 21.95 -18.63 5.60
CA TYR A 122 21.05 -17.94 6.51
C TYR A 122 21.72 -17.73 7.87
N PRO A 123 22.54 -16.67 8.03
CA PRO A 123 23.18 -16.35 9.31
C PRO A 123 22.18 -16.23 10.46
N ARG A 124 22.51 -16.83 11.60
CA ARG A 124 21.60 -17.05 12.75
C ARG A 124 21.17 -15.76 13.44
N GLU A 125 21.99 -14.73 13.33
CA GLU A 125 21.74 -13.39 13.86
C GLU A 125 20.78 -12.56 13.00
N ARG A 126 20.44 -13.06 11.80
CA ARG A 126 19.60 -12.35 10.84
C ARG A 126 18.35 -13.13 10.47
N TYR A 127 18.42 -14.46 10.39
CA TYR A 127 17.32 -15.27 9.87
C TYR A 127 16.80 -16.29 10.90
N GLY A 128 15.52 -16.59 10.77
CA GLY A 128 14.78 -17.46 11.68
C GLY A 128 13.68 -18.24 10.97
N LYS A 129 12.76 -18.80 11.76
CA LYS A 129 11.51 -19.43 11.32
C LYS A 129 10.32 -18.72 11.95
N CYS A 130 9.19 -18.71 11.23
CA CYS A 130 7.95 -18.18 11.78
C CYS A 130 7.37 -19.21 12.77
N THR A 131 7.14 -18.77 14.00
CA THR A 131 6.55 -19.58 15.06
C THR A 131 5.34 -18.85 15.66
N PRO A 132 4.33 -19.57 16.19
CA PRO A 132 3.21 -18.94 16.90
C PRO A 132 3.71 -18.06 18.07
N THR A 133 3.12 -16.87 18.21
CA THR A 133 3.36 -15.95 19.33
C THR A 133 2.58 -16.31 20.58
#